data_AF-W5SFL5-F1
#
_entry.id   AF-W5SFL5-F1
#
_cell.length_a   1.000
_cell.length_b   1.000
_cell.length_c   1.000
_cell.angle_alpha   90.00
_cell.angle_beta   90.00
_cell.angle_gamma   90.00
#
_symmetry.space_group_name_H-M   'P 1'
#
loop_
_entity.id
_entity.type
_entity.pdbx_description
1 polymer ?
#
loop_
_entity_poly.entity_id
_entity_poly.type
_entity_poly.pdbx_seq_one_letter_code
_entity_poly.pdbx_strand_id
1 'polypeptide(L)'
;MSSSESDGFKDIYTSIKSLLNVSEADLSFDMFKVQANLLEMILETRGINLNTLNANQISLLLIYHIGCQLRRCGVINEFVQIKKEKLGELEIDYYQQENCNGLDYCSSFENLVTQIKSGTLSPKTYSIGVV
;
A
#
# COMPACT_ATOMS: atom_id res chain seq x y z
N MET A 1 22.01 -2.85 18.28
CA MET A 1 20.64 -2.87 17.73
C MET A 1 20.38 -1.48 17.17
N SER A 2 21.06 -1.13 16.08
CA SER A 2 20.70 -1.38 14.68
C SER A 2 19.93 -0.17 14.13
N SER A 3 20.62 0.97 14.03
CA SER A 3 20.12 2.23 13.46
C SER A 3 19.62 2.08 12.01
N SER A 4 19.95 0.98 11.34
CA SER A 4 19.61 0.69 9.95
C SER A 4 18.16 0.24 9.71
N GLU A 5 17.49 -0.38 10.68
CA GLU A 5 16.10 -0.82 10.51
C GLU A 5 15.10 0.34 10.63
N SER A 6 15.40 1.34 11.48
CA SER A 6 14.57 2.53 11.61
C SER A 6 14.60 3.42 10.37
N ASP A 7 15.74 3.43 9.66
CA ASP A 7 15.93 4.27 8.47
C ASP A 7 15.09 3.75 7.30
N GLY A 8 15.14 2.44 7.02
CA GLY A 8 14.34 1.85 5.94
C GLY A 8 12.82 1.95 6.16
N PHE A 9 12.36 1.82 7.42
CA PHE A 9 10.94 1.98 7.73
C PHE A 9 10.46 3.43 7.59
N LYS A 10 11.33 4.40 7.92
CA LYS A 10 11.07 5.82 7.73
C LYS A 10 11.10 6.23 6.25
N ASP A 11 11.92 5.57 5.44
CA ASP A 11 11.92 5.76 4.00
C ASP A 11 10.61 5.30 3.37
N ILE A 12 10.10 4.11 3.74
CA ILE A 12 8.79 3.61 3.31
C ILE A 12 7.69 4.61 3.68
N TYR A 13 7.70 5.11 4.93
CA TYR A 13 6.76 6.15 5.37
C TYR A 13 6.81 7.38 4.46
N THR A 14 8.02 7.89 4.18
CA THR A 14 8.22 9.10 3.37
C THR A 14 7.72 8.89 1.95
N SER A 15 7.99 7.73 1.35
CA SER A 15 7.47 7.35 0.04
C SER A 15 5.95 7.27 0.02
N ILE A 16 5.32 6.59 0.98
CA ILE A 16 3.86 6.44 1.03
C ILE A 16 3.17 7.80 1.21
N LYS A 17 3.70 8.65 2.09
CA LYS A 17 3.18 10.00 2.30
C LYS A 17 3.26 10.84 1.02
N SER A 18 4.37 10.75 0.30
CA SER A 18 4.57 11.42 -0.99
C SER A 18 3.60 10.90 -2.06
N LEU A 19 3.48 9.58 -2.18
CA LEU A 19 2.60 8.90 -3.15
C LEU A 19 1.11 9.24 -2.94
N LEU A 20 0.68 9.32 -1.68
CA LEU A 20 -0.69 9.70 -1.34
C LEU A 20 -0.90 11.22 -1.32
N ASN A 21 0.17 12.01 -1.53
CA ASN A 21 0.16 13.46 -1.51
C ASN A 21 -0.54 14.05 -0.26
N VAL A 22 -0.19 13.54 0.91
CA VAL A 22 -0.80 13.95 2.19
C VAL A 22 0.20 14.66 3.10
N SER A 23 -0.31 15.54 3.96
CA SER A 23 0.54 16.32 4.88
C SER A 23 0.95 15.51 6.11
N GLU A 24 1.87 16.05 6.93
CA GLU A 24 2.21 15.44 8.23
C GLU A 24 1.01 15.42 9.19
N ALA A 25 0.09 16.38 9.06
CA ALA A 25 -1.11 16.45 9.89
C ALA A 25 -2.11 15.34 9.54
N ASP A 26 -2.12 14.92 8.28
CA ASP A 26 -3.00 13.87 7.76
C ASP A 26 -2.44 12.47 8.02
N LEU A 27 -1.11 12.31 7.88
CA LEU A 27 -0.40 11.06 8.12
C LEU A 27 0.96 11.34 8.79
N SER A 28 0.96 11.37 10.12
CA SER A 28 2.19 11.47 10.90
C SER A 28 2.94 10.13 10.93
N PHE A 29 4.25 10.17 11.21
CA PHE A 29 5.03 8.94 11.36
C PHE A 29 4.51 8.02 12.49
N ASP A 30 3.97 8.60 13.57
CA ASP A 30 3.36 7.82 14.65
C ASP A 30 2.06 7.15 14.20
N MET A 31 1.23 7.86 13.45
CA MET A 31 0.02 7.28 12.88
C MET A 31 0.34 6.19 11.86
N PHE A 32 1.37 6.39 11.04
CA PHE A 32 1.89 5.38 10.13
C PHE A 32 2.29 4.08 10.86
N LYS A 33 3.06 4.17 11.96
CA LYS A 33 3.41 3.02 12.80
C LYS A 33 2.17 2.27 13.32
N VAL A 34 1.17 3.03 13.78
CA VAL A 34 -0.09 2.44 14.25
C VAL A 34 -0.80 1.70 13.11
N GLN A 35 -0.89 2.29 11.92
CA GLN A 35 -1.50 1.64 10.75
C GLN A 35 -0.72 0.40 10.30
N ALA A 36 0.62 0.42 10.36
CA ALA A 36 1.43 -0.74 10.03
C ALA A 36 1.19 -1.92 10.98
N ASN A 37 1.11 -1.65 12.29
CA ASN A 37 0.78 -2.68 13.28
C ASN A 37 -0.66 -3.20 13.12
N LEU A 38 -1.61 -2.31 12.79
CA LEU A 38 -3.00 -2.73 12.50
C LEU A 38 -3.05 -3.63 11.27
N LEU A 39 -2.30 -3.30 10.21
CA LEU A 39 -2.20 -4.11 9.01
C LEU A 39 -1.65 -5.50 9.34
N GLU A 40 -0.57 -5.60 10.12
CA GLU A 40 -0.01 -6.86 10.58
C GLU A 40 -1.08 -7.74 11.26
N MET A 41 -1.80 -7.19 12.24
CA MET A 41 -2.88 -7.92 12.92
C MET A 41 -4.02 -8.34 11.97
N ILE A 42 -4.38 -7.50 10.99
CA ILE A 42 -5.40 -7.83 9.98
C ILE A 42 -4.94 -9.01 9.10
N LEU A 43 -3.66 -9.04 8.71
CA LEU A 43 -3.12 -10.12 7.90
C LEU A 43 -3.05 -11.43 8.68
N GLU A 44 -2.58 -11.37 9.93
CA GLU A 44 -2.54 -12.54 10.83
C GLU A 44 -3.93 -13.14 11.06
N THR A 45 -4.93 -12.31 11.37
CA THR A 45 -6.32 -12.77 11.57
C THR A 45 -6.93 -13.39 10.31
N ARG A 46 -6.42 -13.04 9.13
CA ARG A 46 -6.82 -13.62 7.85
C ARG A 46 -6.01 -14.87 7.45
N GLY A 47 -5.03 -15.26 8.28
CA GLY A 47 -4.17 -16.42 8.07
C GLY A 47 -3.01 -16.16 7.10
N ILE A 48 -2.59 -14.90 6.93
CA ILE A 48 -1.46 -14.52 6.10
C ILE A 48 -0.24 -14.31 6.98
N ASN A 49 0.84 -15.04 6.71
CA ASN A 49 2.09 -14.89 7.42
C ASN A 49 2.97 -13.83 6.73
N LEU A 50 3.25 -12.72 7.41
CA LEU A 50 4.09 -11.63 6.88
C LEU A 50 5.46 -12.10 6.40
N ASN A 51 6.05 -13.11 7.03
CA ASN A 51 7.36 -13.64 6.66
C ASN A 51 7.37 -14.34 5.28
N THR A 52 6.18 -14.61 4.73
CA THR A 52 6.02 -15.18 3.37
C THR A 52 5.88 -14.09 2.30
N LEU A 53 5.72 -12.83 2.70
CA LEU A 53 5.57 -11.71 1.80
C LEU A 53 6.92 -11.07 1.53
N ASN A 54 7.13 -10.63 0.29
CA ASN A 54 8.29 -9.81 -0.04
C ASN A 54 8.03 -8.33 0.31
N ALA A 55 9.10 -7.54 0.37
CA ALA A 55 9.04 -6.11 0.71
C ALA A 55 8.06 -5.31 -0.18
N ASN A 56 7.92 -5.70 -1.44
CA ASN A 56 7.04 -5.05 -2.41
C ASN A 56 5.56 -5.29 -2.08
N GLN A 57 5.19 -6.53 -1.74
CA GLN A 57 3.84 -6.89 -1.33
C GLN A 57 3.46 -6.19 -0.02
N ILE A 58 4.38 -6.14 0.94
CA ILE A 58 4.18 -5.45 2.22
C ILE A 58 3.97 -3.95 1.98
N SER A 59 4.80 -3.33 1.15
CA SER A 59 4.67 -1.91 0.81
C SER A 59 3.34 -1.60 0.12
N LEU A 60 2.91 -2.48 -0.80
CA LEU A 60 1.63 -2.31 -1.50
C LEU A 60 0.43 -2.46 -0.57
N LEU A 61 0.46 -3.44 0.34
CA LEU A 61 -0.56 -3.61 1.37
C LEU A 61 -0.65 -2.37 2.28
N LEU A 62 0.49 -1.79 2.66
CA LEU A 62 0.53 -0.55 3.44
C LEU A 62 -0.10 0.62 2.68
N ILE A 63 0.25 0.82 1.41
CA ILE A 63 -0.31 1.87 0.56
C ILE A 63 -1.84 1.73 0.48
N TYR A 64 -2.34 0.53 0.18
CA TYR A 64 -3.77 0.30 0.07
C TYR A 64 -4.51 0.42 1.40
N HIS A 65 -3.94 -0.09 2.49
CA HIS A 65 -4.52 0.03 3.82
C HIS A 65 -4.64 1.48 4.27
N ILE A 66 -3.55 2.24 4.16
CA ILE A 66 -3.49 3.66 4.56
C ILE A 66 -4.37 4.51 3.64
N GLY A 67 -4.28 4.31 2.33
CA GLY A 67 -5.15 5.01 1.37
C GLY A 67 -6.64 4.75 1.64
N CYS A 68 -7.01 3.51 2.03
CA CYS A 68 -8.39 3.18 2.39
C CYS A 68 -8.82 3.93 3.67
N GLN A 69 -7.96 3.97 4.68
CA GLN A 69 -8.22 4.67 5.93
C GLN A 69 -8.36 6.19 5.73
N LEU A 70 -7.44 6.82 5.00
CA LEU A 70 -7.48 8.25 4.70
C LEU A 70 -8.71 8.62 3.86
N ARG A 71 -9.10 7.77 2.90
CA ARG A 71 -10.34 7.96 2.13
C ARG A 71 -11.57 7.89 3.01
N ARG A 72 -11.65 6.92 3.92
CA ARG A 72 -12.76 6.81 4.89
C ARG A 72 -12.84 8.01 5.83
N CYS A 73 -11.73 8.66 6.10
CA CYS A 73 -11.66 9.88 6.90
C CYS A 73 -11.91 11.17 6.08
N GLY A 74 -12.15 11.07 4.78
CA GLY A 74 -12.37 12.24 3.91
C GLY A 74 -11.12 13.08 3.64
N VAL A 75 -9.93 12.53 3.93
CA VAL A 75 -8.64 13.20 3.72
C VAL A 75 -8.25 13.17 2.23
N ILE A 76 -8.45 12.02 1.59
CA ILE A 76 -8.26 11.85 0.14
C ILE A 76 -9.58 11.47 -0.50
N ASN A 77 -9.94 12.14 -1.58
CA ASN A 77 -11.23 11.96 -2.24
C ASN A 77 -11.15 11.05 -3.47
N GLU A 78 -9.98 11.00 -4.09
CA GLU A 78 -9.70 10.19 -5.26
C GLU A 78 -8.59 9.21 -4.90
N PHE A 79 -8.56 8.08 -5.60
CA PHE A 79 -7.31 7.36 -5.81
C PHE A 79 -6.27 8.46 -6.28
N VAL A 80 -4.97 8.47 -5.91
CA VAL A 80 -3.90 9.38 -6.46
C VAL A 80 -2.99 8.82 -7.63
N GLN A 81 -2.97 9.43 -8.85
CA GLN A 81 -2.24 8.91 -10.03
C GLN A 81 -0.75 9.01 -9.84
N ILE A 82 -0.15 7.85 -9.65
CA ILE A 82 1.29 7.73 -9.55
C ILE A 82 1.83 7.61 -10.97
N LYS A 83 2.37 8.71 -11.47
CA LYS A 83 3.00 8.81 -12.78
C LYS A 83 4.42 8.24 -12.68
N LYS A 84 4.54 6.90 -12.74
CA LYS A 84 5.81 6.13 -12.71
C LYS A 84 6.79 6.56 -11.59
N GLU A 85 6.71 5.88 -10.45
CA GLU A 85 7.79 5.92 -9.45
C GLU A 85 8.40 4.54 -9.24
N LYS A 86 9.72 4.52 -9.12
CA LYS A 86 10.52 3.32 -8.87
C LYS A 86 10.62 3.13 -7.36
N LEU A 87 9.80 2.26 -6.80
CA LEU A 87 9.89 1.84 -5.40
C LEU A 87 10.96 0.74 -5.29
N GLY A 88 12.23 1.15 -5.20
CA GLY A 88 13.35 0.21 -5.11
C GLY A 88 13.58 -0.59 -6.40
N GLU A 89 13.48 -1.93 -6.34
CA GLU A 89 13.63 -2.84 -7.50
C GLU A 89 12.33 -3.03 -8.31
N LEU A 90 11.23 -2.45 -7.85
CA LEU A 90 9.95 -2.51 -8.55
C LEU A 90 9.92 -1.49 -9.69
N GLU A 91 9.98 -1.97 -10.93
CA GLU A 91 9.43 -1.26 -12.07
C GLU A 91 7.94 -1.58 -12.17
N ILE A 92 7.11 -0.57 -11.96
CA ILE A 92 5.67 -0.66 -12.16
C ILE A 92 5.42 -0.32 -13.64
N ASP A 93 5.12 -1.34 -14.44
CA ASP A 93 4.66 -1.17 -15.81
C ASP A 93 3.13 -0.97 -15.85
N TYR A 94 2.70 0.13 -16.48
CA TYR A 94 1.30 0.56 -16.50
C TYR A 94 0.63 0.23 -17.84
N TYR A 95 -0.57 -0.33 -17.79
CA TYR A 95 -1.52 -0.33 -18.90
C TYR A 95 -2.55 0.79 -18.68
N GLN A 96 -2.78 1.63 -19.68
CA GLN A 96 -4.00 2.46 -19.76
C GLN A 96 -5.19 1.52 -19.87
N GLN A 97 -5.97 1.39 -18.79
CA GLN A 97 -7.24 0.68 -18.84
C GLN A 97 -8.35 1.73 -18.79
N GLU A 98 -9.00 1.97 -19.93
CA GLU A 98 -10.00 3.03 -20.17
C GLU A 98 -11.32 2.87 -19.36
N ASN A 99 -11.36 1.99 -18.35
CA ASN A 99 -12.57 1.66 -17.59
C ASN A 99 -12.25 1.31 -16.12
N CYS A 100 -11.60 2.22 -15.39
CA CYS A 100 -11.45 2.12 -13.93
C CYS A 100 -12.75 2.54 -13.20
N ASN A 101 -13.91 2.02 -13.61
CA ASN A 101 -15.17 2.26 -12.91
C ASN A 101 -15.19 1.42 -11.63
N GLY A 102 -14.76 2.01 -10.50
CA GLY A 102 -15.07 1.50 -9.15
C GLY A 102 -13.94 0.83 -8.36
N LEU A 103 -12.68 0.90 -8.80
CA LEU A 103 -11.55 0.43 -7.97
C LEU A 103 -11.09 1.55 -7.02
N ASP A 104 -11.19 1.27 -5.71
CA ASP A 104 -10.71 2.14 -4.66
C ASP A 104 -9.66 1.46 -3.77
N TYR A 105 -9.02 2.22 -2.87
CA TYR A 105 -7.99 1.68 -1.96
C TYR A 105 -8.49 0.50 -1.12
N CYS A 106 -9.75 0.52 -0.71
CA CYS A 106 -10.31 -0.54 0.14
C CYS A 106 -10.54 -1.83 -0.65
N SER A 107 -11.13 -1.72 -1.84
CA SER A 107 -11.37 -2.85 -2.76
C SER A 107 -10.05 -3.44 -3.25
N SER A 108 -9.06 -2.58 -3.52
CA SER A 108 -7.71 -2.99 -3.93
C SER A 108 -6.97 -3.71 -2.79
N PHE A 109 -7.13 -3.24 -1.55
CA PHE A 109 -6.63 -3.93 -0.36
C PHE A 109 -7.24 -5.32 -0.23
N GLU A 110 -8.56 -5.44 -0.27
CA GLU A 110 -9.27 -6.71 -0.13
C GLU A 110 -8.91 -7.71 -1.25
N ASN A 111 -8.77 -7.21 -2.48
CA ASN A 111 -8.34 -8.01 -3.62
C ASN A 111 -6.92 -8.54 -3.45
N LEU A 112 -5.98 -7.69 -3.03
CA LEU A 112 -4.59 -8.09 -2.81
C LEU A 112 -4.47 -9.12 -1.69
N VAL A 113 -5.16 -8.90 -0.57
CA VAL A 113 -5.22 -9.85 0.55
C VAL A 113 -5.77 -11.20 0.09
N THR A 114 -6.81 -11.21 -0.74
CA THR A 114 -7.39 -12.43 -1.29
C THR A 114 -6.42 -13.18 -2.20
N GLN A 115 -5.73 -12.47 -3.10
CA GLN A 115 -4.74 -13.05 -4.01
C GLN A 115 -3.53 -13.64 -3.27
N ILE A 116 -3.05 -12.95 -2.22
CA ILE A 116 -1.99 -13.45 -1.34
C ILE A 116 -2.43 -14.75 -0.69
N LYS A 117 -3.63 -14.77 -0.10
CA LYS A 117 -4.16 -15.94 0.59
C LYS A 117 -4.39 -17.13 -0.32
N SER A 118 -4.84 -16.91 -1.56
CA SER A 118 -5.10 -17.99 -2.52
C SER A 118 -3.82 -18.51 -3.20
N GLY A 119 -2.64 -17.95 -2.89
CA GLY A 119 -1.37 -18.31 -3.53
C GLY A 119 -1.37 -18.05 -5.04
N THR A 120 -2.34 -17.27 -5.55
CA THR A 120 -2.56 -17.04 -6.99
C THR A 120 -1.83 -15.80 -7.47
N LEU A 121 -0.83 -15.34 -6.71
CA LEU A 121 0.11 -14.29 -7.11
C LEU A 121 0.99 -14.81 -8.25
N SER A 122 0.39 -14.94 -9.44
CA SER A 122 1.15 -15.04 -10.67
C SER A 122 1.85 -13.69 -10.90
N PRO A 123 3.01 -13.64 -11.58
CA PRO A 123 3.74 -12.40 -11.88
C PRO A 123 2.97 -11.41 -12.80
N LYS A 124 1.66 -11.57 -12.96
CA LYS A 124 0.82 -10.73 -13.80
C LYS A 124 0.02 -9.75 -12.94
N THR A 125 0.55 -8.52 -12.94
CA THR A 125 -0.22 -7.27 -13.01
C THR A 125 -0.96 -6.87 -11.72
N TYR A 126 -0.34 -6.00 -10.93
CA TYR A 126 -1.04 -5.22 -9.91
C TYR A 126 -1.50 -3.90 -10.51
N SER A 127 -2.81 -3.67 -10.51
CA SER A 127 -3.39 -2.39 -10.89
C SER A 127 -3.41 -1.48 -9.66
N ILE A 128 -2.37 -0.68 -9.47
CA ILE A 128 -2.48 0.58 -8.73
C ILE A 128 -3.06 1.56 -9.75
N GLY A 129 -4.37 1.43 -10.03
CA GLY A 129 -5.07 2.43 -10.82
C GLY A 129 -4.98 3.77 -10.11
N VAL A 130 -5.19 4.87 -10.83
CA VAL A 130 -5.85 6.15 -10.48
C VAL A 130 -6.03 6.97 -11.79
N VAL A 131 -6.78 8.09 -11.80
CA VAL A 131 -6.99 9.26 -12.71
C VAL A 131 -5.96 10.41 -12.73
#